data_AF-A0A178VG26-F1
#
_entry.id   AF-A0A178VG26-F1
#
_cell.length_a   1.000
_cell.length_b   1.000
_cell.length_c   1.000
_cell.angle_alpha   90.00
_cell.angle_beta   90.00
_cell.angle_gamma   90.00
#
_symmetry.space_group_name_H-M   'P 1'
#
loop_
_entity.id
_entity.type
_entity.pdbx_description
1 polymer ?
#
loop_
_entity_poly.entity_id
_entity_poly.type
_entity_poly.pdbx_seq_one_letter_code
_entity_poly.pdbx_strand_id
1 'polypeptide(L)'
;MALEFRAKNQQLRTSCINVLLSLIKTLCQSLQDISIDDLGQTEQVLTFLQNSGFKVDWLERKLEEVKEKKIQEHIGKSRMQGLEEDLKVFKKKCSDIEALLEKEKEELKGLKQKCSDIEALLEKEKGKVLAAAARTPLTFDDIL
;
A
#
# COMPACT_ATOMS: atom_id res chain seq x y z
N MET A 1 -11.34 41.01 -16.67
CA MET A 1 -11.41 42.36 -16.06
C MET A 1 -12.77 42.95 -16.43
N ALA A 2 -13.57 43.32 -15.43
CA ALA A 2 -14.99 43.69 -15.56
C ALA A 2 -15.18 45.08 -16.21
N LEU A 3 -14.84 45.20 -17.50
CA LEU A 3 -14.83 46.48 -18.20
C LEU A 3 -16.22 46.99 -18.64
N GLU A 4 -17.28 46.15 -18.57
CA GLU A 4 -18.61 46.54 -19.06
C GLU A 4 -19.74 46.51 -18.01
N PHE A 5 -19.46 46.24 -16.73
CA PHE A 5 -20.49 46.27 -15.70
C PHE A 5 -20.77 47.72 -15.24
N ARG A 6 -21.59 48.45 -16.00
CA ARG A 6 -22.07 49.81 -15.68
C ARG A 6 -23.16 49.77 -14.59
N ALA A 7 -22.88 49.18 -13.43
CA ALA A 7 -23.74 49.36 -12.27
C ALA A 7 -23.54 50.76 -11.70
N LYS A 8 -24.55 51.63 -11.85
CA LYS A 8 -24.59 52.97 -11.25
C LYS A 8 -24.45 52.92 -9.71
N ASN A 9 -24.85 51.81 -9.10
CA ASN A 9 -24.80 51.60 -7.65
C ASN A 9 -23.43 51.07 -7.19
N GLN A 10 -22.75 51.85 -6.35
CA GLN A 10 -21.44 51.52 -5.77
C GLN A 10 -21.48 50.30 -4.84
N GLN A 11 -22.59 50.09 -4.12
CA GLN A 11 -22.77 48.93 -3.23
C GLN A 11 -22.79 47.64 -4.05
N LEU A 12 -23.53 47.61 -5.16
CA LEU A 12 -23.57 46.46 -6.06
C LEU A 12 -22.19 46.13 -6.64
N ARG A 13 -21.43 47.15 -7.06
CA ARG A 13 -20.05 46.95 -7.53
C ARG A 13 -19.16 46.30 -6.47
N THR A 14 -19.25 46.79 -5.23
CA THR A 14 -18.46 46.28 -4.11
C THR A 14 -18.82 44.83 -3.81
N SER A 15 -20.12 44.51 -3.74
CA SER A 15 -20.59 43.13 -3.52
C SER A 15 -20.13 42.17 -4.62
N CYS A 16 -20.23 42.56 -5.90
CA CYS A 16 -19.76 41.71 -7.00
C CYS A 16 -18.25 41.46 -6.96
N ILE A 17 -17.44 42.47 -6.61
CA ILE A 17 -16.00 42.31 -6.44
C ILE A 17 -15.70 41.36 -5.29
N ASN A 18 -16.40 41.47 -4.16
CA ASN A 18 -16.22 40.57 -3.03
C ASN A 18 -16.53 39.11 -3.38
N VAL A 19 -17.60 38.88 -4.15
CA VAL A 19 -17.94 37.54 -4.66
C VAL A 19 -16.85 37.00 -5.60
N LEU A 20 -16.33 37.82 -6.51
CA LEU A 20 -15.23 37.41 -7.38
C LEU A 20 -13.96 37.07 -6.58
N LEU A 21 -13.63 37.88 -5.59
CA LEU A 21 -12.48 37.64 -4.70
C LEU A 21 -12.65 36.35 -3.89
N SER A 22 -13.86 36.06 -3.39
CA SER A 22 -14.12 34.81 -2.68
C SER A 22 -13.97 33.60 -3.58
N LEU A 23 -14.48 33.65 -4.82
CA LEU A 23 -14.31 32.56 -5.78
C LEU A 23 -12.85 32.29 -6.11
N ILE A 24 -12.09 33.35 -6.37
CA ILE A 24 -10.64 33.24 -6.64
C ILE A 24 -9.94 32.62 -5.44
N LYS A 25 -10.27 33.07 -4.23
CA LYS A 25 -9.68 32.53 -3.01
C LYS A 25 -9.98 31.03 -2.86
N THR A 26 -11.22 30.61 -3.07
CA THR A 26 -11.63 29.19 -3.02
C THR A 26 -10.88 28.37 -4.06
N LEU A 27 -10.85 28.80 -5.33
CA LEU A 27 -10.16 28.08 -6.41
C LEU A 27 -8.62 28.05 -6.28
N CYS A 28 -8.05 28.90 -5.43
CA CYS A 28 -6.63 28.91 -5.09
C CYS A 28 -6.28 28.10 -3.83
N GLN A 29 -7.27 27.52 -3.14
CA GLN A 29 -7.01 26.65 -2.00
C GLN A 29 -6.29 25.36 -2.41
N SER A 30 -5.66 24.71 -1.43
CA SER A 30 -5.09 23.38 -1.66
C SER A 30 -6.21 22.39 -1.99
N LEU A 31 -5.90 21.35 -2.78
CA LEU A 31 -6.87 20.30 -3.09
C LEU A 31 -7.37 19.61 -1.81
N GLN A 32 -6.56 19.53 -0.76
CA GLN A 32 -6.94 18.91 0.50
C GLN A 32 -7.97 19.74 1.27
N ASP A 33 -7.88 21.06 1.20
CA ASP A 33 -8.76 21.98 1.92
C ASP A 33 -10.07 22.25 1.19
N ILE A 34 -10.09 22.11 -0.15
CA ILE A 34 -11.30 22.30 -0.94
C ILE A 34 -12.17 21.05 -0.96
N SER A 35 -13.43 21.19 -0.58
CA SER A 35 -14.40 20.09 -0.61
C SER A 35 -15.15 20.00 -1.95
N ILE A 36 -15.80 18.85 -2.19
CA ILE A 36 -16.68 18.68 -3.36
C ILE A 36 -17.86 19.65 -3.27
N ASP A 37 -18.36 19.91 -2.06
CA ASP A 37 -19.43 20.85 -1.81
C ASP A 37 -19.00 22.28 -2.16
N ASP A 38 -17.79 22.69 -1.76
CA ASP A 38 -17.23 24.02 -2.10
C ASP A 38 -17.14 24.22 -3.61
N LEU A 39 -16.76 23.17 -4.36
CA LEU A 39 -16.72 23.19 -5.82
C LEU A 39 -18.13 23.35 -6.42
N GLY A 40 -19.12 22.64 -5.88
CA GLY A 40 -20.52 22.76 -6.30
C GLY A 40 -21.14 24.13 -5.99
N GLN A 41 -20.76 24.76 -4.87
CA GLN A 41 -21.18 26.13 -4.56
C GLN A 41 -20.48 27.15 -5.47
N THR A 42 -19.19 26.96 -5.73
CA THR A 42 -18.40 27.81 -6.64
C THR A 42 -18.99 27.80 -8.05
N GLU A 43 -19.45 26.64 -8.54
CA GLU A 43 -20.14 26.49 -9.82
C GLU A 43 -21.43 27.29 -9.89
N GLN A 44 -22.30 27.17 -8.88
CA GLN A 44 -23.57 27.91 -8.83
C GLN A 44 -23.34 29.43 -8.84
N VAL A 45 -22.36 29.92 -8.08
CA VAL A 45 -22.02 31.35 -8.04
C VAL A 45 -21.43 31.82 -9.37
N LEU A 46 -20.63 30.98 -10.04
CA LEU A 46 -20.12 31.27 -11.39
C LEU A 46 -21.26 31.39 -12.42
N THR A 47 -22.21 30.45 -12.42
CA THR A 47 -23.41 30.51 -13.27
C THR A 47 -24.21 31.80 -13.00
N PHE A 48 -24.39 32.17 -11.74
CA PHE A 48 -25.06 33.43 -11.37
C PHE A 48 -24.35 34.67 -11.95
N LEU A 49 -23.02 34.72 -11.87
CA LEU A 49 -22.23 35.82 -12.42
C LEU A 49 -22.31 35.89 -13.95
N GLN A 50 -22.27 34.74 -14.64
CA GLN A 50 -22.48 34.68 -16.09
C GLN A 50 -23.85 35.20 -16.49
N ASN A 51 -24.90 34.74 -15.81
CA ASN A 51 -26.28 35.22 -16.04
C ASN A 51 -26.44 36.72 -15.75
N SER A 52 -25.58 37.27 -14.88
CA SER A 52 -25.52 38.70 -14.58
C SER A 52 -24.68 39.51 -15.59
N GLY A 53 -24.20 38.88 -16.66
CA GLY A 53 -23.43 39.53 -17.74
C GLY A 53 -21.93 39.67 -17.45
N PHE A 54 -21.41 39.01 -16.40
CA PHE A 54 -19.96 39.01 -16.16
C PHE A 54 -19.26 38.01 -17.09
N LYS A 55 -18.18 38.47 -17.73
CA LYS A 55 -17.28 37.60 -18.50
C LYS A 55 -16.30 36.89 -17.57
N VAL A 56 -16.65 35.65 -17.19
CA VAL A 56 -15.92 34.82 -16.21
C VAL A 56 -15.43 33.49 -16.79
N ASP A 57 -15.33 33.36 -18.11
CA ASP A 57 -14.88 32.14 -18.82
C ASP A 57 -13.56 31.56 -18.30
N TRP A 58 -12.66 32.44 -17.83
CA TRP A 58 -11.38 32.04 -17.25
C TRP A 58 -11.51 31.36 -15.88
N LEU A 59 -12.51 31.75 -15.07
CA LEU A 59 -12.82 31.12 -13.78
C LEU A 59 -13.53 29.79 -13.99
N GLU A 60 -14.39 29.70 -15.00
CA GLU A 60 -15.05 28.44 -15.37
C GLU A 60 -14.02 27.38 -15.76
N ARG A 61 -13.08 27.73 -16.67
CA ARG A 61 -11.96 26.84 -17.01
C ARG A 61 -11.14 26.46 -15.77
N LYS A 62 -10.92 27.41 -14.86
CA LYS A 62 -10.15 27.15 -13.65
C LYS A 62 -10.87 26.19 -12.71
N LEU A 63 -12.19 26.32 -12.58
CA LEU A 63 -13.02 25.42 -11.79
C LEU A 63 -12.94 23.99 -12.34
N GLU A 64 -13.05 23.81 -13.66
CA GLU A 64 -12.94 22.49 -14.29
C GLU A 64 -11.56 21.85 -14.07
N GLU A 65 -10.47 22.61 -14.19
CA GLU A 65 -9.12 22.13 -13.84
C GLU A 65 -9.03 21.66 -12.37
N VAL A 66 -9.65 22.39 -11.44
CA VAL A 66 -9.62 22.04 -10.02
C VAL A 66 -10.49 20.80 -9.75
N LYS A 67 -11.67 20.70 -10.37
CA LYS A 67 -12.53 19.50 -10.29
C LYS A 67 -11.80 18.25 -10.80
N GLU A 68 -11.15 18.33 -11.95
CA GLU A 68 -10.38 17.21 -12.50
C GLU A 68 -9.26 16.78 -11.55
N LYS A 69 -8.49 17.75 -11.04
CA LYS A 69 -7.44 17.47 -10.06
C LYS A 69 -7.98 16.88 -8.76
N LYS A 70 -9.15 17.32 -8.30
CA LYS A 70 -9.82 16.78 -7.11
C LYS A 70 -10.24 15.32 -7.31
N ILE A 71 -10.74 14.98 -8.49
CA ILE A 71 -11.05 13.59 -8.84
C ILE A 71 -9.78 12.73 -8.83
N GLN A 72 -8.70 13.22 -9.44
CA GLN A 72 -7.41 12.51 -9.45
C GLN A 72 -6.82 12.32 -8.04
N GLU A 73 -6.93 13.34 -7.18
CA GLU A 73 -6.56 13.23 -5.76
C GLU A 73 -7.35 12.11 -5.07
N HIS A 74 -8.68 12.09 -5.26
CA HIS A 74 -9.54 11.07 -4.67
C HIS A 74 -9.19 9.65 -5.14
N ILE A 75 -9.01 9.46 -6.45
CA ILE A 75 -8.57 8.19 -7.04
C ILE A 75 -7.22 7.77 -6.44
N GLY A 76 -6.27 8.71 -6.34
CA GLY A 76 -4.96 8.47 -5.73
C GLY A 76 -5.07 8.01 -4.28
N LYS A 77 -5.93 8.65 -3.50
CA LYS A 77 -6.19 8.31 -2.09
C LYS A 77 -6.81 6.92 -1.94
N SER A 78 -7.84 6.60 -2.74
CA SER A 78 -8.46 5.27 -2.71
C SER A 78 -7.46 4.17 -3.09
N ARG A 79 -6.61 4.41 -4.11
CA ARG A 79 -5.56 3.46 -4.50
C ARG A 79 -4.52 3.27 -3.38
N MET A 80 -4.13 4.34 -2.71
CA MET A 80 -3.20 4.28 -1.58
C MET A 80 -3.76 3.44 -0.43
N GLN A 81 -5.04 3.65 -0.08
CA GLN A 81 -5.73 2.85 0.94
C GLN A 81 -5.74 1.35 0.58
N GLY A 82 -6.04 1.00 -0.68
CA GLY A 82 -5.99 -0.40 -1.12
C GLY A 82 -4.59 -1.02 -1.00
N LEU A 83 -3.55 -0.27 -1.38
CA LEU A 83 -2.16 -0.73 -1.22
C LEU A 83 -1.75 -0.89 0.25
N GLU A 84 -2.25 -0.04 1.16
CA GLU A 84 -2.01 -0.18 2.60
C GLU A 84 -2.66 -1.45 3.17
N GLU A 85 -3.85 -1.81 2.69
CA GLU A 85 -4.52 -3.06 3.07
C GLU A 85 -3.78 -4.28 2.56
N ASP A 86 -3.38 -4.28 1.28
CA ASP A 86 -2.58 -5.35 0.68
C ASP A 86 -1.26 -5.54 1.43
N LEU A 87 -0.58 -4.45 1.79
CA LEU A 87 0.67 -4.49 2.57
C LEU A 87 0.45 -5.17 3.93
N LYS A 88 -0.65 -4.87 4.63
CA LYS A 88 -0.99 -5.55 5.90
C LYS A 88 -1.18 -7.05 5.70
N VAL A 89 -1.86 -7.46 4.62
CA VAL A 89 -2.07 -8.87 4.29
C VAL A 89 -0.74 -9.56 3.99
N PHE A 90 0.12 -8.95 3.17
CA PHE A 90 1.43 -9.51 2.85
C PHE A 90 2.34 -9.61 4.07
N LYS A 91 2.36 -8.59 4.93
CA LYS A 91 3.13 -8.61 6.17
C LYS A 91 2.75 -9.80 7.04
N LYS A 92 1.45 -10.08 7.20
CA LYS A 92 0.96 -11.24 7.94
C LYS A 92 1.45 -12.55 7.30
N LYS A 93 1.30 -12.70 5.99
CA LYS A 93 1.78 -13.89 5.25
C LYS A 93 3.29 -14.12 5.43
N CYS A 94 4.10 -13.06 5.40
CA CYS A 94 5.54 -13.17 5.65
C CYS A 94 5.82 -13.69 7.06
N SER A 95 5.15 -13.16 8.09
CA SER A 95 5.30 -13.66 9.46
C SER A 95 4.88 -15.12 9.61
N ASP A 96 3.81 -15.53 8.94
CA ASP A 96 3.36 -16.94 8.94
C ASP A 96 4.43 -17.85 8.29
N ILE A 97 5.02 -17.43 7.17
CA ILE A 97 6.09 -18.16 6.49
C ILE A 97 7.37 -18.22 7.34
N GLU A 98 7.75 -17.13 8.01
CA GLU A 98 8.90 -17.09 8.91
C GLU A 98 8.74 -18.10 10.06
N ALA A 99 7.53 -18.19 10.64
CA ALA A 99 7.23 -19.16 11.68
C ALA A 99 7.32 -20.61 11.19
N LEU A 100 6.82 -20.90 9.98
CA LEU A 100 6.94 -22.22 9.36
C LEU A 100 8.39 -22.58 9.09
N LEU A 101 9.18 -21.65 8.57
CA LEU A 101 10.60 -21.85 8.30
C LEU A 101 11.37 -22.19 9.59
N GLU A 102 11.08 -21.51 10.69
CA GLU A 102 11.75 -21.78 11.96
C GLU A 102 11.37 -23.16 12.53
N LYS A 103 10.11 -23.57 12.38
CA LYS A 103 9.67 -24.92 12.73
C LYS A 103 10.42 -25.98 11.92
N GLU A 104 10.49 -25.83 10.60
CA GLU A 104 11.18 -26.79 9.72
C GLU A 104 12.67 -26.90 10.03
N LYS A 105 13.34 -25.78 10.38
CA LYS A 105 14.75 -25.81 10.81
C LYS A 105 14.96 -26.65 12.06
N GLU A 106 14.10 -26.52 13.07
CA GLU A 106 14.20 -27.31 14.30
C GLU A 106 13.93 -28.80 14.03
N GLU A 107 12.97 -29.12 13.18
CA GLU A 107 12.73 -30.51 12.74
C GLU A 107 13.95 -31.10 12.00
N LEU A 108 14.56 -30.33 11.09
CA LEU A 108 15.76 -30.73 10.36
C LEU A 108 16.95 -30.96 11.31
N LYS A 109 17.11 -30.10 12.32
CA LYS A 109 18.14 -30.27 13.36
C LYS A 109 17.92 -31.55 14.17
N GLY A 110 16.67 -31.84 14.53
CA GLY A 110 16.29 -33.08 15.18
C GLY A 110 16.59 -34.33 14.35
N LEU A 111 16.29 -34.29 13.04
CA LEU A 111 16.61 -35.39 12.12
C LEU A 111 18.12 -35.57 11.94
N LYS A 112 18.88 -34.48 11.83
CA LYS A 112 20.34 -34.52 11.73
C LYS A 112 20.98 -35.19 12.93
N GLN A 113 20.49 -34.89 14.14
CA GLN A 113 20.98 -35.54 15.36
C GLN A 113 20.69 -37.06 15.32
N LYS A 114 19.45 -37.45 14.98
CA LYS A 114 19.07 -38.87 14.85
C LYS A 114 19.93 -39.63 13.84
N CYS A 115 20.25 -39.04 12.69
CA CYS A 115 21.16 -39.66 11.72
C CYS A 115 22.56 -39.89 12.29
N SER A 116 23.10 -38.92 13.02
CA SER A 116 24.40 -39.04 13.69
C SER A 116 24.40 -40.17 14.73
N ASP A 117 23.31 -40.29 15.50
CA ASP A 117 23.16 -41.34 16.51
C ASP A 117 23.10 -42.73 15.85
N ILE A 118 22.37 -42.88 14.73
CA ILE A 118 22.29 -44.13 13.96
C ILE A 118 23.65 -44.52 13.37
N GLU A 119 24.38 -43.55 12.81
CA GLU A 119 25.71 -43.78 12.24
C GLU A 119 26.70 -44.30 13.31
N ALA A 120 26.66 -43.71 14.52
CA ALA A 120 27.47 -44.17 15.64
C ALA A 120 27.11 -45.61 16.09
N LEU A 121 25.81 -45.95 16.11
CA LEU A 121 25.37 -47.32 16.43
C LEU A 121 25.82 -48.32 15.37
N LEU A 122 25.75 -47.95 14.08
CA LEU A 122 26.20 -48.80 12.98
C LEU A 122 27.69 -49.13 13.09
N GLU A 123 28.55 -48.12 13.30
CA GLU A 123 30.00 -48.34 13.46
C GLU A 123 30.32 -49.19 14.71
N LYS A 124 29.56 -49.01 15.80
CA LYS A 124 29.68 -49.87 16.99
C LYS A 124 29.34 -51.33 16.69
N GLU A 125 28.24 -51.62 16.01
CA GLU A 125 27.85 -52.99 15.66
C GLU A 125 28.83 -53.63 14.66
N LYS A 126 29.27 -52.88 13.66
CA LYS A 126 30.31 -53.31 12.72
C LYS A 126 31.59 -53.74 13.43
N GLY A 127 32.06 -52.96 14.41
CA GLY A 127 33.21 -53.32 15.24
C GLY A 127 33.01 -54.64 16.00
N LYS A 128 31.82 -54.87 16.55
CA LYS A 128 31.50 -56.15 17.23
C LYS A 128 31.52 -57.34 16.28
N VAL A 129 30.95 -57.20 15.08
CA VAL A 129 30.92 -58.27 14.07
C VAL A 129 32.33 -58.65 13.64
N LEU A 130 33.21 -57.67 13.40
CA LEU A 130 34.61 -57.92 13.06
C LEU A 130 35.35 -58.65 14.19
N ALA A 131 35.13 -58.25 15.44
CA ALA A 131 35.73 -58.91 16.60
C ALA A 131 35.24 -60.36 16.78
N ALA A 132 33.96 -60.63 16.49
CA ALA A 132 33.39 -61.98 16.53
C ALA A 132 33.99 -62.88 15.43
N ALA A 133 34.11 -62.37 14.20
CA ALA A 133 34.68 -63.11 13.08
C ALA A 133 36.16 -63.49 13.30
N ALA A 134 36.94 -62.65 13.99
CA ALA A 134 38.34 -62.92 14.30
C ALA A 134 38.55 -64.00 15.39
N ARG A 135 37.53 -64.29 16.22
CA ARG A 135 37.62 -65.29 17.29
C ARG A 135 37.36 -66.72 16.84
N THR A 136 36.78 -66.92 15.66
CA THR A 136 36.48 -68.25 15.12
C THR A 136 37.48 -68.58 14.02
N PRO A 137 38.65 -69.18 14.33
CA PRO A 137 39.38 -69.88 13.30
C PRO A 137 38.54 -71.12 12.94
N LEU A 138 38.01 -71.18 11.73
CA LEU A 138 37.61 -72.46 11.14
C LEU A 138 38.91 -73.24 10.92
N THR A 139 39.36 -73.96 11.95
CA THR A 139 40.41 -74.96 11.81
C THR A 139 39.78 -76.22 11.22
N PHE A 140 40.41 -76.74 10.17
CA PHE A 140 39.97 -77.93 9.45
C PHE A 140 40.13 -79.23 10.25
N ASP A 141 40.62 -79.14 11.49
CA ASP A 141 41.00 -80.29 12.33
C ASP A 141 39.83 -80.91 13.11
N ASP A 142 38.62 -80.31 13.11
CA ASP A 142 37.47 -80.82 13.87
C ASP A 142 36.53 -81.78 13.08
N ILE A 143 36.93 -82.24 11.89
CA ILE A 143 36.09 -83.09 10.99
C ILE A 143 36.70 -84.48 10.68
N LEU A 144 37.83 -84.86 11.28
CA LEU A 144 38.37 -86.24 11.20
C LEU A 144 38.18 -86.99 12.52
#